data_AF-A0A7V2TB19-F1
#
_entry.id   AF-A0A7V2TB19-F1
#
_cell.length_a   1.000
_cell.length_b   1.000
_cell.length_c   1.000
_cell.angle_alpha   90.00
_cell.angle_beta   90.00
_cell.angle_gamma   90.00
#
_symmetry.space_group_name_H-M   'P 1'
#
loop_
_entity.id
_entity.type
_entity.pdbx_description
1 polymer ?
#
loop_
_entity_poly.entity_id
_entity_poly.type
_entity_poly.pdbx_seq_one_letter_code
_entity_poly.pdbx_strand_id
1 'polypeptide(L)'
;MLTDRRRRSTLSCGAKGNLDNGESADRLAQIGLVVQGFINSCGRPAAPDRGPPASMIIACPNCQTRFKIDPEALAPRGKMVRCSQCGHRWFAEPPAEEIEAPPLPERSPVEEGGTGPAEGGRRPSTVALAGWTLVVLVVLLLAGGLLGRNEIVAAWPQAAPLYRQLGLPVRTTLGLDFRGLEWERIEERGVPVLRITGEIVNVARRERILPPLRVALLDAEGRELDFGLFDPPRRRLAPGETARFEARLVDPPARAERFVVTFADRPLAGS
;
A
#
# COMPACT_ATOMS: atom_id res chain seq x y z
N MET A 1 -81.25 -1.13 41.10
CA MET A 1 -81.79 -2.06 40.10
C MET A 1 -80.77 -2.22 38.97
N LEU A 2 -80.35 -3.48 38.72
CA LEU A 2 -79.88 -4.10 37.47
C LEU A 2 -78.72 -3.46 36.65
N THR A 3 -77.50 -4.04 36.69
CA THR A 3 -76.84 -4.92 35.66
C THR A 3 -76.32 -4.16 34.43
N ASP A 4 -75.16 -4.37 33.80
CA ASP A 4 -74.07 -5.35 33.84
C ASP A 4 -72.97 -4.87 32.85
N ARG A 5 -71.74 -5.37 33.06
CA ARG A 5 -70.71 -5.74 32.08
C ARG A 5 -69.85 -4.73 31.27
N ARG A 6 -68.56 -4.83 31.64
CA ARG A 6 -67.37 -5.22 30.83
C ARG A 6 -66.60 -4.15 30.04
N ARG A 7 -65.44 -3.81 30.63
CA ARG A 7 -64.07 -3.89 30.09
C ARG A 7 -63.94 -3.97 28.55
N ARG A 8 -63.23 -3.00 27.97
CA ARG A 8 -61.88 -3.24 27.41
C ARG A 8 -61.11 -1.94 27.21
N SER A 9 -59.95 -1.92 27.84
CA SER A 9 -58.94 -0.89 27.84
C SER A 9 -58.18 -0.85 26.51
N THR A 10 -58.00 0.33 25.94
CA THR A 10 -56.87 0.65 25.08
C THR A 10 -56.21 1.92 25.62
N LEU A 11 -55.25 1.73 26.53
CA LEU A 11 -54.25 2.73 26.92
C LEU A 11 -53.02 2.39 26.06
N SER A 12 -52.59 3.23 25.11
CA SER A 12 -51.91 4.51 25.28
C SER A 12 -50.61 4.40 26.10
N CYS A 13 -49.51 4.63 25.38
CA CYS A 13 -48.24 5.26 25.72
C CYS A 13 -47.80 5.34 27.20
N GLY A 14 -46.56 4.92 27.48
CA GLY A 14 -45.92 5.23 28.76
C GLY A 14 -44.46 4.78 28.83
N ALA A 15 -43.54 5.73 28.63
CA ALA A 15 -42.16 5.64 29.08
C ALA A 15 -42.07 5.53 30.61
N LYS A 16 -41.02 4.87 31.12
CA LYS A 16 -40.47 5.12 32.46
C LYS A 16 -39.03 4.64 32.54
N GLY A 17 -38.22 5.41 33.26
CA GLY A 17 -36.77 5.26 33.35
C GLY A 17 -36.29 4.60 34.63
N ASN A 18 -34.96 4.49 34.65
CA ASN A 18 -34.00 4.41 35.75
C ASN A 18 -34.01 3.19 36.70
N LEU A 19 -32.85 2.53 36.79
CA LEU A 19 -32.14 2.29 38.05
C LEU A 19 -30.70 1.85 37.77
N ASP A 20 -29.78 2.57 38.41
CA ASP A 20 -28.35 2.31 38.51
C ASP A 20 -28.05 0.98 39.21
N ASN A 21 -26.96 0.33 38.78
CA ASN A 21 -25.80 -0.06 39.59
C ASN A 21 -25.05 -1.19 38.91
N GLY A 22 -23.73 -1.04 38.84
CA GLY A 22 -22.85 -1.84 38.00
C GLY A 22 -22.56 -3.23 38.54
N GLU A 23 -22.11 -4.08 37.63
CA GLU A 23 -21.11 -5.09 37.95
C GLU A 23 -20.33 -5.41 36.67
N SER A 24 -19.01 -5.33 36.80
CA SER A 24 -18.04 -5.74 35.81
C SER A 24 -18.15 -7.24 35.55
N ALA A 25 -18.46 -7.64 34.33
CA ALA A 25 -18.21 -9.01 33.89
C ALA A 25 -17.95 -9.02 32.38
N ASP A 26 -16.67 -8.80 32.07
CA ASP A 26 -15.99 -9.41 30.95
C ASP A 26 -16.47 -10.85 30.70
N ARG A 27 -16.59 -11.19 29.40
CA ARG A 27 -16.64 -12.55 28.84
C ARG A 27 -17.92 -13.34 29.06
N LEU A 28 -18.57 -13.71 27.94
CA LEU A 28 -18.52 -15.08 27.41
C LEU A 28 -19.38 -15.20 26.13
N ALA A 29 -18.82 -15.92 25.15
CA ALA A 29 -19.48 -16.71 24.10
C ALA A 29 -20.42 -15.94 23.14
N GLN A 30 -20.06 -15.65 21.88
CA GLN A 30 -19.66 -16.59 20.83
C GLN A 30 -20.43 -17.91 20.89
N ILE A 31 -21.52 -17.99 20.11
CA ILE A 31 -22.01 -19.14 19.31
C ILE A 31 -23.52 -18.95 19.05
N GLY A 32 -23.94 -19.12 17.80
CA GLY A 32 -25.21 -19.81 17.50
C GLY A 32 -26.50 -18.99 17.45
N LEU A 33 -26.73 -18.35 16.32
CA LEU A 33 -27.92 -18.57 15.47
C LEU A 33 -29.25 -19.00 16.16
N VAL A 34 -30.21 -18.08 16.27
CA VAL A 34 -31.68 -18.31 16.26
C VAL A 34 -32.30 -17.04 15.68
N VAL A 35 -32.70 -16.95 14.39
CA VAL A 35 -33.95 -17.43 13.75
C VAL A 35 -35.25 -16.90 14.39
N GLN A 36 -36.08 -16.27 13.54
CA GLN A 36 -37.49 -15.84 13.69
C GLN A 36 -37.74 -14.55 14.50
N GLY A 37 -38.50 -13.57 14.00
CA GLY A 37 -39.31 -13.50 12.79
C GLY A 37 -40.09 -12.16 12.70
N PHE A 38 -40.52 -11.88 11.48
CA PHE A 38 -41.63 -11.06 10.94
C PHE A 38 -42.53 -10.28 11.95
N ILE A 39 -43.23 -9.20 11.61
CA ILE A 39 -44.14 -9.00 10.46
C ILE A 39 -44.56 -7.52 10.46
N ASN A 40 -44.60 -6.87 9.30
CA ASN A 40 -45.68 -5.94 8.92
C ASN A 40 -45.61 -5.71 7.40
N SER A 41 -46.00 -6.75 6.68
CA SER A 41 -46.43 -6.67 5.29
C SER A 41 -47.92 -6.32 5.30
N CYS A 42 -48.27 -5.12 4.85
CA CYS A 42 -49.64 -4.81 4.46
C CYS A 42 -49.80 -5.12 2.97
N GLY A 43 -50.68 -6.07 2.68
CA GLY A 43 -50.96 -6.60 1.35
C GLY A 43 -51.62 -5.60 0.40
N ARG A 44 -51.42 -5.86 -0.89
CA ARG A 44 -52.09 -5.20 -2.02
C ARG A 44 -52.69 -6.29 -2.93
N PRO A 45 -53.91 -6.10 -3.48
CA PRO A 45 -54.65 -7.17 -4.14
C PRO A 45 -54.07 -7.60 -5.50
N ALA A 46 -54.32 -8.87 -5.82
CA ALA A 46 -53.85 -9.62 -6.98
C ALA A 46 -54.48 -9.13 -8.30
N ALA A 47 -53.62 -8.89 -9.29
CA ALA A 47 -53.97 -8.75 -10.70
C ALA A 47 -53.73 -10.10 -11.42
N PRO A 48 -54.44 -10.39 -12.53
CA PRO A 48 -54.44 -11.72 -13.13
C PRO A 48 -53.05 -12.12 -13.66
N ASP A 49 -52.70 -13.38 -13.43
CA ASP A 49 -51.45 -14.03 -13.82
C ASP A 49 -51.07 -13.74 -15.28
N ARG A 50 -50.04 -12.91 -15.45
CA ARG A 50 -49.12 -13.02 -16.58
C ARG A 50 -47.81 -13.53 -16.01
N GLY A 51 -47.23 -14.54 -16.64
CA GLY A 51 -45.99 -15.18 -16.22
C GLY A 51 -44.84 -14.17 -16.00
N PRO A 52 -43.75 -14.60 -15.33
CA PRO A 52 -42.66 -13.70 -14.97
C PRO A 52 -42.14 -12.97 -16.22
N PRO A 53 -41.96 -11.63 -16.21
CA PRO A 53 -41.42 -10.95 -17.37
C PRO A 53 -39.98 -11.40 -17.57
N ALA A 54 -39.61 -11.60 -18.83
CA ALA A 54 -38.23 -11.81 -19.24
C ALA A 54 -37.41 -10.58 -18.85
N SER A 55 -36.80 -10.60 -17.66
CA SER A 55 -35.99 -9.47 -17.19
C SER A 55 -34.72 -9.40 -18.05
N MET A 56 -34.56 -8.31 -18.81
CA MET A 56 -33.33 -8.08 -19.57
C MET A 56 -32.34 -7.28 -18.71
N ILE A 57 -31.05 -7.64 -18.80
CA ILE A 57 -29.98 -6.92 -18.11
C ILE A 57 -29.31 -5.96 -19.08
N ILE A 58 -29.25 -4.68 -18.73
CA ILE A 58 -28.41 -3.69 -19.42
C ILE A 58 -27.25 -3.26 -18.53
N ALA A 59 -26.11 -2.91 -19.13
CA ALA A 59 -24.91 -2.47 -18.41
C ALA A 59 -24.60 -1.00 -18.74
N CYS A 60 -24.28 -0.21 -17.71
CA CYS A 60 -23.86 1.18 -17.93
C CYS A 60 -22.44 1.22 -18.54
N PRO A 61 -22.20 1.91 -19.66
CA PRO A 61 -20.87 2.00 -20.26
C PRO A 61 -19.86 2.77 -19.40
N ASN A 62 -20.32 3.61 -18.48
CA ASN A 62 -19.46 4.46 -17.65
C ASN A 62 -18.97 3.76 -16.37
N CYS A 63 -19.87 3.12 -15.61
CA CYS A 63 -19.54 2.51 -14.32
C CYS A 63 -19.74 0.98 -14.28
N GLN A 64 -20.13 0.37 -15.40
CA GLN A 64 -20.33 -1.08 -15.59
C GLN A 64 -21.36 -1.72 -14.65
N THR A 65 -22.13 -0.93 -13.88
CA THR A 65 -23.22 -1.43 -13.06
C THR A 65 -24.30 -2.05 -13.94
N ARG A 66 -24.79 -3.23 -13.54
CA ARG A 66 -25.82 -4.01 -14.25
C ARG A 66 -27.19 -3.71 -13.64
N PHE A 67 -28.18 -3.42 -14.48
CA PHE A 67 -29.55 -3.12 -14.07
C PHE A 67 -30.53 -4.07 -14.77
N LYS A 68 -31.53 -4.55 -14.03
CA LYS A 68 -32.64 -5.33 -14.59
C LYS A 68 -33.73 -4.36 -15.03
N ILE A 69 -34.12 -4.42 -16.29
CA ILE A 69 -35.19 -3.60 -16.87
C ILE A 69 -36.20 -4.51 -17.56
N ASP A 70 -37.46 -4.09 -17.47
CA ASP A 70 -38.56 -4.71 -18.19
C ASP A 70 -38.42 -4.38 -19.69
N PRO A 71 -38.40 -5.38 -20.60
CA PRO A 71 -38.32 -5.14 -22.04
C PRO A 71 -39.46 -4.24 -22.55
N GLU A 72 -40.65 -4.23 -21.93
CA GLU A 72 -41.73 -3.31 -22.33
C GLU A 72 -41.39 -1.83 -22.04
N ALA A 73 -40.51 -1.57 -21.06
CA ALA A 73 -40.07 -0.22 -20.73
C ALA A 73 -39.05 0.34 -21.75
N LEU A 74 -38.39 -0.53 -22.50
CA LEU A 74 -37.56 -0.23 -23.66
C LEU A 74 -38.46 -0.31 -24.90
N ALA A 75 -39.09 0.82 -25.25
CA ALA A 75 -39.90 0.90 -26.47
C ALA A 75 -39.14 0.31 -27.69
N PRO A 76 -39.83 -0.25 -28.70
CA PRO A 76 -39.21 -0.96 -29.83
C PRO A 76 -38.23 -0.13 -30.68
N ARG A 77 -38.18 1.18 -30.46
CA ARG A 77 -37.20 2.10 -31.09
C ARG A 77 -36.02 2.44 -30.18
N GLY A 78 -35.81 1.72 -29.08
CA GLY A 78 -34.84 2.07 -28.04
C GLY A 78 -35.27 3.29 -27.21
N LYS A 79 -34.65 3.46 -26.03
CA LYS A 79 -34.94 4.57 -25.11
C LYS A 79 -33.67 5.10 -24.47
N MET A 80 -33.64 6.41 -24.23
CA MET A 80 -32.61 7.05 -23.40
C MET A 80 -32.80 6.66 -21.94
N VAL A 81 -31.85 5.92 -21.38
CA VAL A 81 -31.82 5.46 -19.99
C VAL A 81 -30.77 6.25 -19.20
N ARG A 82 -30.97 6.38 -17.88
CA ARG A 82 -30.05 7.06 -16.96
C ARG A 82 -29.58 6.08 -15.89
N CYS A 83 -28.27 6.01 -15.67
CA CYS A 83 -27.69 5.22 -14.59
C CYS A 83 -28.08 5.82 -13.23
N SER A 84 -28.66 5.04 -12.32
CA SER A 84 -28.92 5.48 -10.95
C SER A 84 -27.66 5.57 -10.08
N GLN A 85 -26.58 4.89 -10.47
CA GLN A 85 -25.31 4.91 -9.74
C GLN A 85 -24.46 6.13 -10.11
N CYS A 86 -24.11 6.29 -11.39
CA CYS A 86 -23.22 7.38 -11.85
C CYS A 86 -23.92 8.52 -12.60
N GLY A 87 -25.23 8.43 -12.84
CA GLY A 87 -25.99 9.48 -13.54
C GLY A 87 -25.81 9.54 -15.06
N HIS A 88 -24.89 8.77 -15.64
CA HIS A 88 -24.63 8.75 -17.09
C HIS A 88 -25.87 8.33 -17.89
N ARG A 89 -26.17 9.04 -18.99
CA ARG A 89 -27.33 8.81 -19.84
C ARG A 89 -26.88 8.23 -21.18
N TRP A 90 -27.45 7.10 -21.59
CA TRP A 90 -27.14 6.46 -22.86
C TRP A 90 -28.40 5.87 -23.50
N PHE A 91 -28.31 5.54 -24.78
CA PHE A 91 -29.39 4.92 -25.53
C PHE A 91 -29.31 3.39 -25.43
N ALA A 92 -30.38 2.74 -25.00
CA ALA A 92 -30.48 1.29 -24.93
C ALA A 92 -31.52 0.80 -25.96
N GLU A 93 -31.10 -0.13 -26.82
CA GLU A 93 -31.93 -0.74 -27.86
C GLU A 93 -32.31 -2.17 -27.42
N PRO A 94 -33.58 -2.58 -27.59
CA PRO A 94 -33.98 -3.96 -27.31
C PRO A 94 -33.30 -4.93 -28.27
N PRO A 95 -33.04 -6.19 -27.84
CA PRO A 95 -32.49 -7.20 -28.73
C PRO A 95 -33.53 -7.45 -29.82
N ALA A 96 -33.11 -7.33 -31.09
CA ALA A 96 -34.00 -7.49 -32.23
C ALA A 96 -34.66 -8.87 -32.17
N GLU A 97 -35.99 -8.88 -32.12
CA GLU A 97 -36.80 -10.09 -32.15
C GLU A 97 -36.65 -10.71 -33.54
N GLU A 98 -35.95 -11.84 -33.60
CA GLU A 98 -35.69 -12.59 -34.82
C GLU A 98 -36.99 -13.28 -35.26
N ILE A 99 -37.59 -12.75 -36.33
CA ILE A 99 -38.81 -13.28 -36.93
C ILE A 99 -38.48 -14.65 -37.55
N GLU A 100 -39.02 -15.72 -36.96
CA GLU A 100 -38.83 -17.10 -37.40
C GLU A 100 -39.45 -17.30 -38.81
N ALA A 101 -38.59 -17.46 -39.83
CA ALA A 101 -38.99 -17.75 -41.21
C ALA A 101 -39.17 -19.27 -41.40
N PRO A 102 -40.19 -19.74 -42.16
CA PRO A 102 -40.48 -21.17 -42.30
C PRO A 102 -39.39 -21.89 -43.12
N PRO A 103 -39.10 -23.17 -42.84
CA PRO A 103 -37.99 -23.86 -43.48
C PRO A 103 -38.36 -24.27 -44.92
N LEU A 104 -37.53 -23.88 -45.88
CA LEU A 104 -37.57 -24.34 -47.26
C LEU A 104 -36.48 -25.42 -47.49
N PRO A 105 -36.75 -26.42 -48.34
CA PRO A 105 -35.97 -27.66 -48.41
C PRO A 105 -34.59 -27.48 -49.08
N GLU A 106 -33.62 -28.20 -48.52
CA GLU A 106 -32.23 -28.29 -48.96
C GLU A 106 -32.08 -28.79 -50.40
N ARG A 107 -31.18 -28.14 -51.15
CA ARG A 107 -30.63 -28.66 -52.41
C ARG A 107 -29.10 -28.60 -52.34
N SER A 108 -28.50 -29.78 -52.34
CA SER A 108 -27.09 -30.07 -52.65
C SER A 108 -26.89 -30.20 -54.17
N PRO A 109 -25.65 -30.31 -54.72
CA PRO A 109 -24.35 -29.72 -54.33
C PRO A 109 -23.50 -29.20 -55.54
N VAL A 110 -22.25 -28.71 -55.27
CA VAL A 110 -21.04 -28.66 -56.18
C VAL A 110 -21.05 -27.57 -57.28
N GLU A 111 -20.04 -26.70 -57.55
CA GLU A 111 -18.62 -26.51 -57.18
C GLU A 111 -18.15 -25.04 -57.40
N GLU A 112 -17.10 -24.70 -56.65
CA GLU A 112 -15.97 -23.78 -56.93
C GLU A 112 -16.14 -22.32 -57.37
N GLY A 113 -15.55 -21.44 -56.55
CA GLY A 113 -14.91 -20.20 -56.99
C GLY A 113 -15.53 -18.91 -56.46
N GLY A 114 -15.11 -18.46 -55.27
CA GLY A 114 -15.53 -17.15 -54.79
C GLY A 114 -15.20 -16.86 -53.33
N THR A 115 -13.92 -16.62 -53.08
CA THR A 115 -13.34 -15.79 -52.00
C THR A 115 -14.37 -15.14 -51.07
N GLY A 116 -14.62 -15.77 -49.91
CA GLY A 116 -15.43 -15.16 -48.85
C GLY A 116 -14.66 -14.04 -48.14
N PRO A 117 -15.24 -12.83 -47.95
CA PRO A 117 -14.61 -11.79 -47.15
C PRO A 117 -14.75 -12.12 -45.65
N ALA A 118 -13.61 -12.53 -45.10
CA ALA A 118 -13.07 -12.16 -43.80
C ALA A 118 -14.04 -12.16 -42.60
N GLU A 119 -13.97 -13.25 -41.83
CA GLU A 119 -14.22 -13.23 -40.38
C GLU A 119 -13.34 -12.14 -39.75
N GLY A 120 -13.99 -11.06 -39.31
CA GLY A 120 -13.39 -9.96 -38.57
C GLY A 120 -13.05 -10.38 -37.15
N GLY A 121 -12.09 -11.30 -37.00
CA GLY A 121 -11.36 -11.46 -35.75
C GLY A 121 -10.87 -10.08 -35.35
N ARG A 122 -11.39 -9.54 -34.25
CA ARG A 122 -10.96 -8.26 -33.69
C ARG A 122 -9.51 -8.43 -33.26
N ARG A 123 -8.60 -8.24 -34.23
CA ARG A 123 -7.16 -8.18 -34.02
C ARG A 123 -6.98 -7.22 -32.84
N PRO A 124 -6.28 -7.61 -31.76
CA PRO A 124 -5.98 -6.66 -30.71
C PRO A 124 -5.33 -5.49 -31.43
N SER A 125 -5.98 -4.31 -31.36
CA SER A 125 -5.48 -3.15 -32.06
C SER A 125 -4.03 -3.00 -31.64
N THR A 126 -3.13 -2.81 -32.60
CA THR A 126 -1.70 -2.58 -32.31
C THR A 126 -1.53 -1.47 -31.27
N VAL A 127 -2.52 -0.58 -31.14
CA VAL A 127 -2.69 0.43 -30.09
C VAL A 127 -2.89 -0.14 -28.68
N ALA A 128 -3.68 -1.22 -28.51
CA ALA A 128 -3.84 -1.88 -27.22
C ALA A 128 -2.55 -2.62 -26.79
N LEU A 129 -1.90 -3.32 -27.72
CA LEU A 129 -0.61 -3.96 -27.44
C LEU A 129 0.49 -2.91 -27.17
N ALA A 130 0.54 -1.83 -27.96
CA ALA A 130 1.48 -0.72 -27.77
C ALA A 130 1.22 0.07 -26.47
N GLY A 131 -0.04 0.21 -26.07
CA GLY A 131 -0.40 0.81 -24.79
C GLY A 131 0.08 -0.03 -23.61
N TRP A 132 -0.09 -1.35 -23.68
CA TRP A 132 0.41 -2.26 -22.65
C TRP A 132 1.94 -2.34 -22.62
N THR A 133 2.63 -2.32 -23.77
CA THR A 133 4.10 -2.26 -23.78
C THR A 133 4.62 -0.96 -23.20
N LEU A 134 3.97 0.18 -23.47
CA LEU A 134 4.34 1.46 -22.86
C LEU A 134 4.13 1.43 -21.33
N VAL A 135 3.02 0.88 -20.84
CA VAL A 135 2.76 0.74 -19.40
C VAL A 135 3.80 -0.17 -18.75
N VAL A 136 4.10 -1.32 -19.35
CA VAL A 136 5.13 -2.24 -18.84
C VAL A 136 6.51 -1.57 -18.87
N LEU A 137 6.85 -0.81 -19.92
CA LEU A 137 8.09 -0.06 -20.00
C LEU A 137 8.18 1.00 -18.90
N VAL A 138 7.11 1.77 -18.68
CA VAL A 138 7.05 2.80 -17.62
C VAL A 138 7.14 2.14 -16.24
N VAL A 139 6.45 1.03 -16.01
CA VAL A 139 6.54 0.27 -14.75
C VAL A 139 7.93 -0.31 -14.57
N LEU A 140 8.58 -0.82 -15.62
CA LEU A 140 9.96 -1.32 -15.56
C LEU A 140 10.96 -0.20 -15.34
N LEU A 141 10.74 0.99 -15.89
CA LEU A 141 11.57 2.18 -15.64
C LEU A 141 11.38 2.70 -14.22
N LEU A 142 10.13 2.75 -13.73
CA LEU A 142 9.82 3.13 -12.36
C LEU A 142 10.35 2.10 -11.36
N ALA A 143 10.15 0.81 -11.62
CA ALA A 143 10.69 -0.29 -10.83
C ALA A 143 12.22 -0.28 -10.89
N GLY A 144 12.84 -0.08 -12.05
CA GLY A 144 14.29 0.07 -12.20
C GLY A 144 14.84 1.26 -11.43
N GLY A 145 14.16 2.40 -11.44
CA GLY A 145 14.51 3.57 -10.62
C GLY A 145 14.35 3.33 -9.12
N LEU A 146 13.32 2.58 -8.72
CA LEU A 146 13.04 2.26 -7.32
C LEU A 146 13.97 1.15 -6.77
N LEU A 147 14.23 0.10 -7.55
CA LEU A 147 15.09 -1.03 -7.17
C LEU A 147 16.58 -0.74 -7.38
N GLY A 148 16.94 0.05 -8.39
CA GLY A 148 18.31 0.50 -8.71
C GLY A 148 18.73 1.81 -8.04
N ARG A 149 18.00 2.25 -7.01
CA ARG A 149 18.19 3.53 -6.31
C ARG A 149 19.64 3.80 -5.86
N ASN A 150 20.43 2.75 -5.59
CA ASN A 150 21.81 2.90 -5.13
C ASN A 150 22.84 3.07 -6.27
N GLU A 151 22.52 2.71 -7.52
CA GLU A 151 23.43 2.85 -8.67
C GLU A 151 23.24 4.17 -9.43
N ILE A 152 22.02 4.70 -9.47
CA ILE A 152 21.73 6.02 -10.09
C ILE A 152 22.38 7.16 -9.30
N VAL A 153 22.48 7.03 -7.97
CA VAL A 153 23.11 8.01 -7.08
C VAL A 153 24.64 8.09 -7.29
N ALA A 154 25.26 7.03 -7.83
CA ALA A 154 26.70 7.04 -8.12
C ALA A 154 27.04 7.80 -9.42
N ALA A 155 26.08 8.02 -10.32
CA ALA A 155 26.33 8.62 -11.62
C ALA A 155 26.26 10.16 -11.62
N TRP A 156 25.50 10.79 -10.70
CA TRP A 156 25.29 12.25 -10.64
C TRP A 156 25.66 12.86 -9.25
N PRO A 157 26.95 13.00 -8.94
CA PRO A 157 27.44 13.54 -7.65
C PRO A 157 27.09 15.02 -7.41
N GLN A 158 26.76 15.77 -8.46
CA GLN A 158 26.44 17.20 -8.39
C GLN A 158 25.06 17.55 -7.80
N ALA A 159 24.19 16.54 -7.57
CA ALA A 159 22.93 16.74 -6.84
C ALA A 159 23.07 16.60 -5.31
N ALA A 160 24.25 16.25 -4.79
CA ALA A 160 24.53 16.08 -3.36
C ALA A 160 24.08 17.24 -2.43
N PRO A 161 24.19 18.54 -2.80
CA PRO A 161 23.71 19.61 -1.93
C PRO A 161 22.17 19.67 -1.82
N LEU A 162 21.43 19.24 -2.85
CA LEU A 162 19.97 19.25 -2.86
C LEU A 162 19.39 18.12 -1.98
N TYR A 163 20.02 16.93 -1.99
CA TYR A 163 19.58 15.80 -1.15
C TYR A 163 19.78 16.04 0.37
N ARG A 164 20.79 16.85 0.76
CA ARG A 164 20.98 17.25 2.17
C ARG A 164 19.83 18.11 2.71
N GLN A 165 19.21 18.93 1.86
CA GLN A 165 18.05 19.76 2.24
C GLN A 165 16.76 18.95 2.35
N LEU A 166 16.67 17.80 1.67
CA LEU A 166 15.52 16.90 1.65
C LEU A 166 15.56 15.81 2.75
N GLY A 167 16.53 15.86 3.67
CA GLY A 167 16.58 14.95 4.83
C GLY A 167 16.88 13.47 4.48
N LEU A 168 17.37 13.19 3.27
CA LEU A 168 17.80 11.86 2.87
C LEU A 168 19.31 11.74 3.12
N PRO A 169 19.75 11.12 4.24
CA PRO A 169 21.17 11.01 4.55
C PRO A 169 21.87 10.21 3.47
N VAL A 170 22.83 10.85 2.80
CA VAL A 170 23.70 10.19 1.82
C VAL A 170 24.54 9.18 2.62
N ARG A 171 24.30 7.90 2.35
CA ARG A 171 24.96 6.79 3.04
C ARG A 171 26.48 6.96 2.95
N THR A 172 27.16 6.71 4.06
CA THR A 172 28.60 6.79 4.24
C THR A 172 29.34 6.25 3.02
N THR A 173 30.15 7.10 2.39
CA THR A 173 30.86 6.85 1.12
C THR A 173 31.72 5.57 1.14
N LEU A 174 32.12 5.10 2.33
CA LEU A 174 32.92 3.88 2.50
C LEU A 174 32.10 2.58 2.53
N GLY A 175 30.78 2.63 2.77
CA GLY A 175 29.98 1.43 3.02
C GLY A 175 30.29 0.74 4.36
N LEU A 176 30.76 1.53 5.33
CA LEU A 176 30.94 1.14 6.72
C LEU A 176 29.98 1.98 7.57
N ASP A 177 29.39 1.36 8.58
CA ASP A 177 28.40 1.98 9.47
C ASP A 177 28.80 1.77 10.93
N PHE A 178 28.45 2.72 11.80
CA PHE A 178 28.72 2.65 13.23
C PHE A 178 27.42 2.35 13.99
N ARG A 179 27.45 1.35 14.88
CA ARG A 179 26.29 0.94 15.69
C ARG A 179 26.66 0.85 17.17
N GLY A 180 25.65 1.02 18.03
CA GLY A 180 25.80 0.82 19.47
C GLY A 180 26.89 1.68 20.09
N LEU A 181 26.97 2.96 19.71
CA LEU A 181 27.94 3.88 20.29
C LEU A 181 27.55 4.18 21.73
N GLU A 182 28.40 3.73 22.64
CA GLU A 182 28.31 3.99 24.06
C GLU A 182 29.57 4.72 24.51
N TRP A 183 29.43 5.60 25.49
CA TRP A 183 30.55 6.35 26.04
C TRP A 183 30.44 6.36 27.55
N GLU A 184 31.60 6.28 28.20
CA GLU A 184 31.70 6.30 29.65
C GLU A 184 32.95 7.09 30.04
N ARG A 185 32.81 7.98 31.01
CA ARG A 185 33.96 8.66 31.61
C ARG A 185 34.37 7.87 32.84
N ILE A 186 35.56 7.29 32.78
CA ILE A 186 36.18 6.58 33.89
C ILE A 186 37.34 7.40 34.43
N GLU A 187 37.76 7.13 35.65
CA GLU A 187 38.97 7.71 36.22
C GLU A 187 40.00 6.59 36.38
N GLU A 188 41.07 6.63 35.60
CA GLU A 188 42.18 5.67 35.69
C GLU A 188 43.38 6.35 36.35
N ARG A 189 43.77 5.89 37.54
CA ARG A 189 44.93 6.42 38.29
C ARG A 189 44.86 7.93 38.56
N GLY A 190 43.66 8.46 38.79
CA GLY A 190 43.44 9.90 39.06
C GLY A 190 43.39 10.77 37.82
N VAL A 191 43.40 10.18 36.62
CA VAL A 191 43.26 10.90 35.35
C VAL A 191 41.92 10.53 34.72
N PRO A 192 41.09 11.50 34.31
CA PRO A 192 39.85 11.21 33.60
C PRO A 192 40.18 10.61 32.23
N VAL A 193 39.54 9.49 31.91
CA VAL A 193 39.63 8.82 30.61
C VAL A 193 38.23 8.70 30.03
N LEU A 194 38.05 9.16 28.80
CA LEU A 194 36.82 8.93 28.05
C LEU A 194 36.97 7.63 27.25
N ARG A 195 36.20 6.61 27.64
CA ARG A 195 36.11 5.33 26.94
C ARG A 195 34.89 5.34 26.03
N ILE A 196 35.11 5.16 24.74
CA ILE A 196 34.06 5.10 23.72
C ILE A 196 34.08 3.70 23.12
N THR A 197 32.96 3.00 23.20
CA THR A 197 32.81 1.66 22.65
C THR A 197 31.74 1.65 21.57
N GLY A 198 31.94 0.83 20.55
CA GLY A 198 30.94 0.66 19.51
C GLY A 198 31.27 -0.46 18.55
N GLU A 199 30.40 -0.62 17.56
CA GLU A 199 30.52 -1.63 16.53
C GLU A 199 30.61 -0.99 15.15
N ILE A 200 31.52 -1.51 14.32
CA ILE A 200 31.67 -1.15 12.91
C ILE A 200 31.09 -2.30 12.09
N VAL A 201 30.09 -2.02 11.28
CA VAL A 201 29.44 -3.01 10.42
C VAL A 201 29.78 -2.72 8.97
N ASN A 202 30.24 -3.74 8.23
CA ASN A 202 30.40 -3.64 6.79
C ASN A 202 29.03 -3.80 6.11
N VAL A 203 28.41 -2.68 5.73
CA VAL A 203 27.13 -2.67 5.00
C VAL A 203 27.31 -2.79 3.48
N ALA A 204 28.55 -2.86 2.99
CA ALA A 204 28.85 -3.09 1.58
C ALA A 204 28.73 -4.58 1.22
N ARG A 205 28.51 -4.85 -0.08
CA ARG A 205 28.45 -6.22 -0.62
C ARG A 205 29.82 -6.88 -0.85
N ARG A 206 30.91 -6.17 -0.54
CA ARG A 206 32.30 -6.63 -0.74
C ARG A 206 33.10 -6.47 0.54
N GLU A 207 34.16 -7.25 0.68
CA GLU A 207 35.13 -7.11 1.77
C GLU A 207 35.74 -5.71 1.74
N ARG A 208 35.91 -5.12 2.93
CA ARG A 208 36.45 -3.76 3.10
C ARG A 208 37.60 -3.75 4.09
N ILE A 209 38.61 -2.93 3.78
CA ILE A 209 39.70 -2.62 4.69
C ILE A 209 39.23 -1.47 5.58
N LEU A 210 39.37 -1.63 6.90
CA LEU A 210 38.97 -0.60 7.86
C LEU A 210 40.08 0.46 7.96
N PRO A 211 39.77 1.72 7.66
CA PRO A 211 40.68 2.82 7.97
C PRO A 211 40.80 3.04 9.48
N PRO A 212 41.81 3.80 9.92
CA PRO A 212 41.90 4.29 11.29
C PRO A 212 40.64 5.09 11.67
N LEU A 213 40.22 4.98 12.91
CA LEU A 213 39.11 5.73 13.47
C LEU A 213 39.62 7.08 13.98
N ARG A 214 38.92 8.15 13.63
CA ARG A 214 39.12 9.49 14.18
C ARG A 214 37.97 9.82 15.10
N VAL A 215 38.29 10.04 16.37
CA VAL A 215 37.33 10.53 17.37
C VAL A 215 37.61 11.99 17.62
N ALA A 216 36.70 12.87 17.21
CA ALA A 216 36.78 14.30 17.42
C ALA A 216 35.91 14.70 18.61
N LEU A 217 36.48 15.45 19.56
CA LEU A 217 35.77 16.05 20.68
C LEU A 217 35.36 17.47 20.31
N LEU A 218 34.09 17.79 20.56
CA LEU A 218 33.46 19.02 20.10
C LEU A 218 32.87 19.78 21.30
N ASP A 219 32.86 21.09 21.19
CA ASP A 219 32.13 21.96 22.13
C ASP A 219 30.62 22.01 21.82
N ALA A 220 29.89 22.80 22.62
CA ALA A 220 28.46 23.05 22.43
C ALA A 220 28.17 23.65 21.05
N GLU A 221 29.05 24.51 20.53
CA GLU A 221 28.93 25.16 19.23
C GLU A 221 29.30 24.24 18.04
N GLY A 222 29.98 23.12 18.30
CA GLY A 222 30.39 22.13 17.29
C GLY A 222 31.76 22.41 16.70
N ARG A 223 32.59 23.18 17.38
CA ARG A 223 34.00 23.35 17.06
C ARG A 223 34.80 22.22 17.66
N GLU A 224 35.75 21.71 16.88
CA GLU A 224 36.66 20.66 17.33
C GLU A 224 37.62 21.22 18.38
N LEU A 225 37.61 20.65 19.58
CA LEU A 225 38.52 20.98 20.67
C LEU A 225 39.77 20.11 20.64
N ASP A 226 39.61 18.82 20.33
CA ASP A 226 40.69 17.84 20.27
C ASP A 226 40.28 16.62 19.43
N PHE A 227 41.24 15.80 18.99
CA PHE A 227 40.96 14.55 18.30
C PHE A 227 41.98 13.44 18.62
N GLY A 228 41.47 12.20 18.68
CA GLY A 228 42.29 10.98 18.77
C GLY A 228 42.20 10.13 17.51
N LEU A 229 43.30 9.46 17.15
CA LEU A 229 43.33 8.43 16.12
C LEU A 229 43.49 7.05 16.75
N PHE A 230 42.67 6.09 16.33
CA PHE A 230 42.64 4.74 16.87
C PHE A 230 42.69 3.72 15.75
N ASP A 231 43.52 2.70 15.93
CA ASP A 231 43.56 1.58 15.01
C ASP A 231 42.34 0.65 15.21
N PRO A 232 41.69 0.20 14.13
CA PRO A 232 40.62 -0.77 14.24
C PRO A 232 41.19 -2.12 14.70
N PRO A 233 40.44 -2.90 15.49
CA PRO A 233 40.88 -4.20 16.01
C PRO A 233 41.09 -5.25 14.90
N ARG A 234 40.40 -5.07 13.77
CA ARG A 234 40.56 -5.87 12.56
C ARG A 234 40.76 -4.96 11.37
N ARG A 235 41.75 -5.29 10.53
CA ARG A 235 42.04 -4.53 9.31
C ARG A 235 41.05 -4.81 8.18
N ARG A 236 40.29 -5.91 8.24
CA ARG A 236 39.36 -6.35 7.18
C ARG A 236 38.03 -6.81 7.79
N LEU A 237 36.94 -6.48 7.11
CA LEU A 237 35.60 -6.97 7.41
C LEU A 237 34.95 -7.51 6.14
N ALA A 238 34.47 -8.76 6.21
CA ALA A 238 33.63 -9.37 5.20
C ALA A 238 32.25 -8.67 5.11
N PRO A 239 31.46 -8.87 4.03
CA PRO A 239 30.13 -8.29 3.91
C PRO A 239 29.23 -8.68 5.09
N GLY A 240 28.63 -7.70 5.77
CA GLY A 240 27.79 -7.92 6.94
C GLY A 240 28.54 -8.26 8.23
N GLU A 241 29.86 -8.42 8.19
CA GLU A 241 30.67 -8.67 9.39
C GLU A 241 30.74 -7.40 10.26
N THR A 242 30.84 -7.64 11.58
CA THR A 242 30.94 -6.61 12.60
C THR A 242 32.27 -6.69 13.35
N ALA A 243 32.92 -5.54 13.57
CA ALA A 243 34.06 -5.41 14.48
C ALA A 243 33.72 -4.46 15.64
N ARG A 244 33.89 -4.94 16.88
CA ARG A 244 33.74 -4.11 18.08
C ARG A 244 35.03 -3.36 18.37
N PHE A 245 34.99 -2.04 18.40
CA PHE A 245 36.13 -1.19 18.73
C PHE A 245 35.97 -0.52 20.09
N GLU A 246 37.10 -0.15 20.67
CA GLU A 246 37.20 0.63 21.90
C GLU A 246 38.23 1.74 21.69
N ALA A 247 37.81 2.99 21.87
CA ALA A 247 38.67 4.16 21.81
C ALA A 247 38.80 4.76 23.22
N ARG A 248 40.04 5.08 23.62
CA ARG A 248 40.36 5.65 24.94
C ARG A 248 41.05 6.98 24.76
N LEU A 249 40.40 8.06 25.20
CA LEU A 249 40.96 9.40 25.20
C LEU A 249 41.35 9.76 26.64
N VAL A 250 42.64 10.00 26.86
CA VAL A 250 43.19 10.38 28.17
C VAL A 250 43.09 11.89 28.32
N ASP A 251 42.67 12.35 29.50
CA ASP A 251 42.52 13.77 29.84
C ASP A 251 41.69 14.57 28.84
N PRO A 252 40.42 14.16 28.57
CA PRO A 252 39.57 14.84 27.61
C PRO A 252 39.25 16.28 28.10
N PRO A 253 39.26 17.28 27.21
CA PRO A 253 38.97 18.66 27.59
C PRO A 253 37.59 18.78 28.27
N ALA A 254 37.55 19.47 29.42
CA ALA A 254 36.33 19.61 30.22
C ALA A 254 35.16 20.29 29.49
N ARG A 255 35.45 21.07 28.44
CA ARG A 255 34.45 21.74 27.59
C ARG A 255 33.88 20.84 26.48
N ALA A 256 34.37 19.60 26.35
CA ALA A 256 33.84 18.66 25.37
C ALA A 256 32.49 18.12 25.84
N GLU A 257 31.44 18.58 25.17
CA GLU A 257 30.05 18.13 25.42
C GLU A 257 29.58 17.11 24.38
N ARG A 258 30.22 17.08 23.21
CA ARG A 258 29.88 16.19 22.11
C ARG A 258 31.11 15.48 21.58
N PHE A 259 30.89 14.33 20.94
CA PHE A 259 31.93 13.62 20.22
C PHE A 259 31.38 13.15 18.87
N VAL A 260 32.27 13.02 17.89
CA VAL A 260 31.96 12.48 16.57
C VAL A 260 33.03 11.45 16.20
N VAL A 261 32.58 10.27 15.76
CA VAL A 261 33.45 9.19 15.27
C VAL A 261 33.39 9.18 13.75
N THR A 262 34.56 9.24 13.12
CA THR A 262 34.74 9.21 11.66
C THR A 262 35.86 8.26 11.26
N PHE A 263 35.95 7.95 9.98
CA PHE A 263 37.13 7.28 9.44
C PHE A 263 38.16 8.35 9.04
N ALA A 264 39.42 8.14 9.40
CA ALA A 264 40.51 9.02 9.02
C ALA A 264 40.95 8.73 7.58
N ASP A 265 41.21 9.80 6.80
CA ASP A 265 41.65 9.69 5.41
C ASP A 265 43.14 9.34 5.25
N ARG A 266 43.88 9.10 6.34
CA ARG A 266 45.32 8.76 6.27
C ARG A 266 45.55 7.25 6.41
N PRO A 267 46.39 6.65 5.54
CA PRO A 267 47.06 5.42 5.89
C PRO A 267 48.05 5.74 7.01
N LEU A 268 47.94 5.07 8.15
CA LEU A 268 48.99 5.04 9.16
C LEU A 268 50.19 4.32 8.54
N ALA A 269 51.05 5.10 7.88
CA ALA A 269 52.36 4.66 7.47
C ALA A 269 53.27 4.70 8.70
N GLY A 270 53.50 3.52 9.28
CA GLY A 270 54.74 3.18 9.98
C GLY A 270 54.91 3.69 11.42
N SER A 271 55.06 2.73 12.33
CA SER A 271 56.09 2.73 13.37
C SER A 271 56.39 1.29 13.75
#